data_AF-A0ABD5N603-F1
#
_entry.id   AF-A0ABD5N603-F1
#
_cell.length_a   1.000
_cell.length_b   1.000
_cell.length_c   1.000
_cell.angle_alpha   90.00
_cell.angle_beta   90.00
_cell.angle_gamma   90.00
#
_symmetry.space_group_name_H-M   'P 1'
#
loop_
_entity.id
_entity.type
_entity.pdbx_description
1 polymer ?
#
loop_
_entity_poly.entity_id
_entity_poly.type
_entity_poly.pdbx_seq_one_letter_code
_entity_poly.pdbx_strand_id
1 'polypeptide(L)' 'MYLLIRCKCGRFLYANKNQKTRSCPCGKKVNVKKMQIYARVNTEQEAGEAVRILQEKEGGKPEFRRYYIHE' A
#
# COMPACT_ATOMS: atom_id res chain seq x y z
N MET A 1 14.67 0.14 3.42
CA MET A 1 14.12 0.65 2.16
C MET A 1 12.80 0.00 1.83
N TYR A 2 11.80 0.82 1.53
CA TYR A 2 10.44 0.45 1.20
C TYR A 2 10.06 0.96 -0.19
N LEU A 3 9.15 0.24 -0.83
CA LEU A 3 8.66 0.49 -2.17
C LEU A 3 7.18 0.84 -2.08
N LEU A 4 6.79 1.96 -2.68
CA LEU A 4 5.38 2.30 -2.85
C LEU A 4 4.86 1.70 -4.15
N ILE A 5 3.76 0.96 -4.05
CA ILE A 5 3.14 0.23 -5.15
C ILE A 5 1.63 0.46 -5.14
N ARG A 6 1.00 0.40 -6.31
CA ARG A 6 -0.45 0.49 -6.44
C ARG A 6 -1.05 -0.89 -6.68
N CYS A 7 -2.01 -1.27 -5.85
CA CYS A 7 -2.78 -2.49 -6.09
C CYS A 7 -3.73 -2.28 -7.27
N LYS A 8 -4.11 -3.38 -7.95
CA LYS A 8 -5.16 -3.36 -8.99
C LYS A 8 -6.52 -2.85 -8.48
N CYS A 9 -6.78 -2.85 -7.17
CA CYS A 9 -7.98 -2.23 -6.59
C CYS A 9 -7.90 -0.70 -6.46
N GLY A 10 -6.79 -0.09 -6.89
CA GLY A 10 -6.58 1.35 -6.84
C GLY A 10 -5.84 1.86 -5.60
N ARG A 11 -5.79 1.08 -4.50
CA ARG A 11 -5.11 1.49 -3.25
C ARG A 11 -3.58 1.49 -3.37
N PHE A 12 -2.96 2.48 -2.75
CA PHE A 12 -1.50 2.52 -2.54
C PHE A 12 -1.11 1.68 -1.32
N LEU A 13 0.00 0.96 -1.45
CA LEU A 13 0.60 0.12 -0.43
C LEU A 13 2.09 0.39 -0.39
N TYR A 14 2.71 0.15 0.76
CA TYR A 14 4.15 0.01 0.85
C TYR A 14 4.55 -1.44 1.15
N ALA A 15 5.70 -1.83 0.62
CA ALA A 15 6.30 -3.15 0.87
C ALA A 15 7.81 -3.00 1.08
N ASN A 16 8.41 -3.83 1.92
CA ASN A 16 9.86 -3.88 2.05
C ASN A 16 10.45 -4.39 0.72
N LYS A 17 11.58 -3.81 0.26
CA LYS A 17 12.24 -4.20 -1.00
C LYS A 17 12.51 -5.72 -1.11
N ASN A 18 12.75 -6.38 0.03
CA ASN A 18 13.06 -7.80 0.08
C ASN A 18 11.82 -8.71 0.11
N GLN A 19 10.61 -8.16 0.28
CA GLN A 19 9.37 -8.93 0.27
C GLN A 19 8.99 -9.32 -1.17
N LYS A 20 8.69 -10.59 -1.40
CA LYS A 20 8.20 -11.08 -2.71
C LYS A 20 6.76 -10.63 -2.97
N THR A 21 5.92 -10.65 -1.94
CA THR A 21 4.49 -10.37 -2.04
C THR A 21 4.00 -9.56 -0.85
N ARG A 22 2.98 -8.73 -1.06
CA ARG A 22 2.28 -7.97 -0.01
C ARG A 22 0.78 -8.22 -0.11
N SER A 23 0.11 -8.38 1.01
CA SER A 23 -1.35 -8.49 1.06
C SER A 23 -1.97 -7.11 1.02
N CYS A 24 -2.96 -6.93 0.14
CA CYS A 24 -3.79 -5.73 0.11
C CYS A 24 -5.04 -5.96 0.98
N PRO A 25 -5.54 -4.92 1.67
CA PRO A 25 -6.83 -4.97 2.37
C PRO A 25 -8.04 -5.41 1.52
N CYS A 26 -7.95 -5.35 0.19
CA CYS A 26 -9.00 -5.88 -0.71
C CYS A 26 -9.00 -7.43 -0.83
N GLY A 27 -8.15 -8.13 -0.09
CA GLY A 27 -8.00 -9.59 -0.13
C GLY A 27 -7.03 -10.11 -1.19
N LYS A 28 -6.57 -9.26 -2.13
CA LYS A 28 -5.62 -9.65 -3.18
C LYS A 28 -4.17 -9.58 -2.68
N LYS A 29 -3.33 -10.52 -3.15
CA LYS A 29 -1.86 -10.47 -2.97
C LYS A 29 -1.22 -9.79 -4.17
N VAL A 30 -0.36 -8.80 -3.93
CA VAL A 30 0.43 -8.12 -4.97
C VAL A 30 1.85 -8.66 -4.96
N ASN A 31 2.37 -9.00 -6.14
CA ASN A 31 3.77 -9.37 -6.30
C ASN A 31 4.60 -8.11 -6.45
N VAL A 32 5.43 -7.82 -5.44
CA VAL A 32 6.17 -6.56 -5.33
C VAL A 32 7.15 -6.39 -6.50
N LYS A 33 7.78 -7.48 -6.96
CA LYS A 33 8.73 -7.45 -8.08
C LYS A 33 8.08 -7.21 -9.45
N LYS A 34 6.77 -7.49 -9.57
CA LYS A 34 6.02 -7.33 -10.82
C LYS A 34 5.21 -6.03 -10.87
N MET A 35 5.17 -5.27 -9.77
CA MET A 35 4.41 -4.03 -9.70
C MET A 35 5.25 -2.84 -10.12
N GLN A 36 4.59 -1.85 -10.71
CA GLN A 36 5.18 -0.54 -10.94
C GLN A 36 5.47 0.12 -9.59
N ILE A 37 6.72 0.54 -9.41
CA ILE A 37 7.18 1.24 -8.21
C ILE A 37 6.94 2.74 -8.43
N TYR A 38 6.13 3.35 -7.57
CA TYR A 38 5.82 4.79 -7.62
C TYR A 38 6.88 5.61 -6.91
N ALA A 39 7.37 5.11 -5.78
CA ALA A 39 8.40 5.77 -4.99
C ALA A 39 9.22 4.76 -4.18
N ARG A 40 10.40 5.19 -3.74
CA ARG A 40 11.28 4.46 -2.84
C ARG A 40 11.59 5.35 -1.65
N VAL A 41 11.47 4.80 -0.46
CA VAL A 41 11.75 5.51 0.80
C VAL A 41 12.63 4.64 1.69
N ASN A 42 13.34 5.25 2.63
CA ASN A 42 14.34 4.53 3.41
C ASN A 42 13.72 3.83 4.62
N THR A 43 12.83 4.52 5.32
CA THR A 43 12.20 4.06 6.55
C THR A 43 10.75 3.62 6.35
N GLU A 44 10.23 2.84 7.30
CA GLU A 44 8.83 2.43 7.30
C GLU A 44 7.89 3.61 7.56
N GLN A 45 8.32 4.54 8.42
CA GLN A 45 7.56 5.74 8.78
C GLN A 45 7.31 6.62 7.56
N GLU A 46 8.35 6.91 6.77
CA GLU A 46 8.22 7.63 5.49
C GLU A 46 7.29 6.89 4.51
N ALA A 47 7.30 5.56 4.52
CA ALA A 47 6.46 4.75 3.64
C ALA A 47 4.98 4.86 4.00
N GLY A 48 4.67 4.80 5.31
CA GLY A 48 3.32 4.98 5.82
C GLY A 48 2.78 6.37 5.52
N GLU A 49 3.59 7.40 5.77
CA GLU A 49 3.20 8.79 5.49
C GLU A 49 2.98 9.04 4.00
N ALA A 50 3.90 8.59 3.14
CA ALA A 50 3.75 8.74 1.70
C ALA A 50 2.51 8.02 1.16
N VAL A 51 2.18 6.83 1.66
CA VAL A 51 0.94 6.14 1.30
C VAL A 51 -0.30 6.90 1.77
N ARG A 52 -0.29 7.47 2.98
CA ARG A 52 -1.38 8.29 3.51
C ARG A 52 -1.65 9.49 2.59
N ILE A 53 -0.60 10.26 2.29
CA ILE A 53 -0.67 11.45 1.43
C ILE A 53 -1.19 11.09 0.03
N LEU A 54 -0.72 9.98 -0.56
CA LEU A 54 -1.18 9.53 -1.88
C LEU A 54 -2.66 9.13 -1.89
N GLN A 55 -3.13 8.47 -0.82
CA GLN A 55 -4.55 8.12 -0.71
C GLN A 55 -5.42 9.37 -0.55
N GLU A 56 -4.97 10.36 0.23
CA GLU A 56 -5.68 11.64 0.39
C GLU A 56 -5.73 12.45 -0.91
N LYS A 57 -4.61 12.52 -1.66
CA LYS A 57 -4.49 13.31 -2.90
C LYS A 57 -5.28 12.75 -4.07
N GLU A 58 -5.36 11.43 -4.24
CA GLU A 58 -6.13 10.84 -5.34
C GLU A 58 -7.66 10.86 -5.12
N GLY A 59 -8.15 11.48 -4.04
CA GLY A 59 -9.60 11.66 -3.81
C GLY A 59 -10.37 10.37 -3.53
N GLY A 60 -9.69 9.23 -3.46
CA GLY A 60 -10.23 8.02 -2.90
C GLY A 60 -10.27 8.18 -1.39
N LYS A 61 -11.36 8.76 -0.85
CA LYS A 61 -11.73 8.51 0.55
C LYS A 61 -11.38 7.06 0.81
N PRO A 62 -10.59 6.71 1.83
CA PRO A 62 -10.62 5.35 2.28
C PRO A 62 -12.08 5.18 2.69
N GLU A 63 -12.89 4.52 1.86
CA GLU A 63 -14.04 3.80 2.36
C GLU A 63 -13.41 2.77 3.29
N PHE A 64 -13.17 3.24 4.52
CA PHE A 64 -12.90 2.51 5.73
C PHE A 64 -14.21 1.77 6.01
N ARG A 65 -14.59 0.90 5.07
CA ARG A 65 -15.64 -0.08 5.25
C ARG A 65 -15.02 -1.12 6.16
N ARG A 66 -15.06 -0.77 7.46
CA ARG A 66 -15.08 -1.64 8.62
C ARG A 66 -14.29 -2.94 8.40
N TYR A 67 -13.03 -2.94 8.84
CA TYR A 67 -12.58 -4.12 9.55
C TYR A 67 -13.40 -4.14 10.85
N TYR A 68 -14.54 -4.82 10.82
CA TYR A 68 -15.09 -5.38 12.06
C TYR A 68 -14.02 -6.30 12.61
N ILE A 69 -13.51 -5.96 13.77
CA ILE A 69 -13.02 -6.95 14.72
C ILE A 69 -14.27 -7.79 15.02
N HIS A 70 -14.35 -8.98 14.42
CA HIS A 70 -15.17 -10.03 15.02
C HIS A 70 -14.32 -10.57 16.17
N GLU A 71 -14.89 -10.43 17.37
CA GLU A 71 -14.45 -10.86 18.70
C GLU A 71 -13.36 -11.95 18.75
#